data_AF-A0A1A5I5D0-F1
#
_entry.id   AF-A0A1A5I5D0-F1
#
_cell.length_a   1.000
_cell.length_b   1.000
_cell.length_c   1.000
_cell.angle_alpha   90.00
_cell.angle_beta   90.00
_cell.angle_gamma   90.00
#
_symmetry.space_group_name_H-M   'P 1'
#
loop_
_entity.id
_entity.type
_entity.pdbx_description
1 polymer ?
#
loop_
_entity_poly.entity_id
_entity_poly.type
_entity_poly.pdbx_seq_one_letter_code
_entity_poly.pdbx_strand_id
1 'polypeptide(L)'
;MSTSRIDQSELLSASFEQALATIKGLIDTRNFRKELLSQPEVENALDILGLSIADESEPAHQLEAVAILGKAGEVSKPIALAVQGLLERGLRSPLPPTGIWGNADDRYYLAKGVSVSHASWVPRYSAIELARGEVVEKASREIWANLAVSRAETLTEVLRITADALAKQLTEIADPADTAYRKIMRICDALSSTLPTADVPTGPGFGQAFSDLVLQAGGGKGAESSRLREDAAATVLDLVIQILRLRFDILFDTGLYRAVGRIRGWWRPGRPPDAIENKADRITQLALDGIHILARQGVEDKELRQTLVAALGHARVNFTGERLAKSDPSLLPHISHWLATGKTLEQVRSNDAVQELNQRETDEMIGRLLLAIQAKEGGSSMLRVIADAVEAFEPSHAGTLKSAADRFDLIEQWTNVLAGKRRLEVFGQKGEIVEYDPAVHEATVPMTRLALVRISVPGIIRSPSGRPSYMLFKAIVEKA
;
A
#
# COMPACT_ATOMS: atom_id res chain seq x y z
N MET A 1 -40.02 -51.83 -9.15
CA MET A 1 -38.80 -51.53 -9.92
C MET A 1 -37.94 -50.52 -9.14
N SER A 2 -37.42 -50.90 -7.98
CA SER A 2 -36.59 -50.04 -7.11
C SER A 2 -35.31 -50.73 -6.60
N THR A 3 -34.99 -51.91 -7.12
CA THR A 3 -33.88 -52.77 -6.66
C THR A 3 -32.62 -52.69 -7.52
N SER A 4 -32.62 -51.94 -8.63
CA SER A 4 -31.47 -51.86 -9.56
C SER A 4 -30.50 -50.70 -9.30
N ARG A 5 -30.87 -49.70 -8.50
CA ARG A 5 -29.97 -48.55 -8.19
C ARG A 5 -29.06 -48.79 -6.98
N ILE A 6 -29.44 -49.69 -6.07
CA ILE A 6 -28.70 -49.96 -4.83
C ILE A 6 -27.42 -50.76 -5.13
N ASP A 7 -27.50 -51.73 -6.04
CA ASP A 7 -26.38 -52.59 -6.45
C ASP A 7 -25.24 -51.82 -7.16
N GLN A 8 -25.57 -50.81 -7.97
CA GLN A 8 -24.57 -50.04 -8.72
C GLN A 8 -23.79 -49.05 -7.84
N SER A 9 -24.44 -48.48 -6.81
CA SER A 9 -23.78 -47.54 -5.89
C SER A 9 -22.77 -48.25 -4.99
N GLU A 10 -23.10 -49.44 -4.50
CA GLU A 10 -22.20 -50.25 -3.66
C GLU A 10 -20.99 -50.77 -4.45
N LEU A 11 -21.20 -51.17 -5.71
CA LEU A 11 -20.11 -51.60 -6.60
C LEU A 11 -19.15 -50.45 -6.94
N LEU A 12 -19.67 -49.24 -7.17
CA LEU A 12 -18.85 -48.05 -7.43
C LEU A 12 -18.04 -47.64 -6.18
N SER A 13 -18.66 -47.67 -5.00
CA SER A 13 -17.97 -47.39 -3.73
C SER A 13 -16.84 -48.40 -3.44
N ALA A 14 -17.10 -49.70 -3.64
CA ALA A 14 -16.07 -50.73 -3.48
C ALA A 14 -14.91 -50.55 -4.48
N SER A 15 -15.20 -50.14 -5.71
CA SER A 15 -14.16 -49.85 -6.73
C SER A 15 -13.34 -48.61 -6.40
N PHE A 16 -13.96 -47.59 -5.78
CA PHE A 16 -13.29 -46.37 -5.34
C PHE A 16 -12.30 -46.66 -4.21
N GLU A 17 -12.73 -47.39 -3.17
CA GLU A 17 -11.87 -47.75 -2.03
C GLU A 17 -10.65 -48.58 -2.46
N GLN A 18 -10.84 -49.49 -3.42
CA GLN A 18 -9.73 -50.26 -3.99
C GLN A 18 -8.76 -49.37 -4.79
N ALA A 19 -9.28 -48.47 -5.63
CA ALA A 19 -8.45 -47.52 -6.38
C ALA A 19 -7.65 -46.60 -5.43
N LEU A 20 -8.31 -46.11 -4.39
CA LEU A 20 -7.75 -45.28 -3.34
C LEU A 20 -6.60 -45.98 -2.60
N ALA A 21 -6.81 -47.24 -2.18
CA ALA A 21 -5.80 -48.05 -1.50
C ALA A 21 -4.57 -48.29 -2.40
N THR A 22 -4.78 -48.58 -3.68
CA THR A 22 -3.72 -48.78 -4.67
C THR A 22 -2.84 -47.55 -4.80
N ILE A 23 -3.44 -46.37 -5.00
CA ILE A 23 -2.67 -45.12 -5.17
C ILE A 23 -1.99 -44.70 -3.85
N LYS A 24 -2.66 -44.85 -2.69
CA LYS A 24 -2.04 -44.59 -1.38
C LYS A 24 -0.79 -45.46 -1.15
N GLY A 25 -0.87 -46.76 -1.45
CA GLY A 25 0.28 -47.66 -1.34
C GLY A 25 1.47 -47.26 -2.23
N LEU A 26 1.20 -46.76 -3.44
CA LEU A 26 2.25 -46.26 -4.34
C LEU A 26 2.88 -44.94 -3.84
N ILE A 27 2.08 -44.06 -3.23
CA ILE A 27 2.57 -42.83 -2.58
C ILE A 27 3.51 -43.18 -1.43
N ASP A 28 3.11 -44.11 -0.56
CA ASP A 28 3.89 -44.49 0.63
C ASP A 28 5.22 -45.13 0.26
N THR A 29 5.23 -45.96 -0.78
CA THR A 29 6.46 -46.57 -1.31
C THR A 29 7.30 -45.64 -2.20
N ARG A 30 6.78 -44.43 -2.50
CA ARG A 30 7.38 -43.44 -3.42
C ARG A 30 7.79 -44.03 -4.79
N ASN A 31 7.06 -45.03 -5.28
CA ASN A 31 7.48 -45.85 -6.41
C ASN A 31 6.62 -45.60 -7.66
N PHE A 32 6.66 -44.38 -8.20
CA PHE A 32 5.99 -44.01 -9.46
C PHE A 32 6.97 -44.03 -10.65
N ARG A 33 7.51 -45.22 -10.97
CA ARG A 33 8.30 -45.39 -12.20
C ARG A 33 7.38 -45.48 -13.42
N LYS A 34 7.88 -45.10 -14.60
CA LYS A 34 7.09 -45.10 -15.84
C LYS A 34 6.51 -46.48 -16.16
N GLU A 35 7.22 -47.56 -15.83
CA GLU A 35 6.74 -48.92 -16.08
C GLU A 35 5.55 -49.29 -15.18
N LEU A 36 5.54 -48.82 -13.92
CA LEU A 36 4.45 -49.05 -12.97
C LEU A 36 3.20 -48.24 -13.32
N LEU A 37 3.38 -47.02 -13.82
CA LEU A 37 2.27 -46.18 -14.28
C LEU A 37 1.54 -46.75 -15.50
N SER A 38 2.20 -47.62 -16.27
CA SER A 38 1.61 -48.28 -17.44
C SER A 38 0.96 -49.63 -17.09
N GLN A 39 0.90 -49.99 -15.81
CA GLN A 39 0.23 -51.21 -15.37
C GLN A 39 -1.29 -50.99 -15.40
N PRO A 40 -2.08 -51.93 -15.95
CA PRO A 40 -3.53 -51.78 -16.07
C PRO A 40 -4.24 -51.51 -14.75
N GLU A 41 -3.74 -52.07 -13.65
CA GLU A 41 -4.29 -51.87 -12.31
C GLU A 41 -4.13 -50.41 -11.84
N VAL A 42 -2.98 -49.79 -12.13
CA VAL A 42 -2.67 -48.40 -11.75
C VAL A 42 -3.39 -47.42 -12.65
N GLU A 43 -3.41 -47.67 -13.97
CA GLU A 43 -4.17 -46.85 -14.92
C GLU A 43 -5.67 -46.85 -14.58
N ASN A 44 -6.24 -48.03 -14.33
CA ASN A 44 -7.64 -48.16 -13.94
C ASN A 44 -7.93 -47.47 -12.60
N ALA A 45 -7.04 -47.58 -11.61
CA ALA A 45 -7.19 -46.87 -10.34
C ALA A 45 -7.18 -45.35 -10.53
N LEU A 46 -6.28 -44.83 -11.37
CA LEU A 46 -6.23 -43.40 -11.69
C LEU A 46 -7.48 -42.93 -12.44
N ASP A 47 -7.98 -43.72 -13.40
CA ASP A 47 -9.20 -43.39 -14.14
C ASP A 47 -10.45 -43.41 -13.23
N ILE A 48 -10.57 -44.40 -12.33
CA ILE A 48 -11.65 -44.44 -11.33
C ILE A 48 -11.60 -43.19 -10.46
N LEU A 49 -10.43 -42.83 -9.89
CA LEU A 49 -10.30 -41.61 -9.09
C LEU A 49 -10.63 -40.36 -9.90
N GLY A 50 -10.18 -40.28 -11.16
CA GLY A 50 -10.49 -39.15 -12.05
C GLY A 50 -11.99 -39.01 -12.34
N LEU A 51 -12.70 -40.12 -12.55
CA LEU A 51 -14.15 -40.14 -12.71
C LEU A 51 -14.88 -39.74 -11.43
N SER A 52 -14.34 -40.13 -10.26
CA SER A 52 -14.91 -39.80 -8.96
C SER A 52 -14.83 -38.32 -8.58
N ILE A 53 -14.10 -37.49 -9.34
CA ILE A 53 -14.12 -36.02 -9.18
C ILE A 53 -15.42 -35.42 -9.74
N ALA A 54 -16.08 -36.09 -10.69
CA ALA A 54 -17.26 -35.56 -11.36
C ALA A 54 -18.47 -35.44 -10.41
N ASP A 55 -19.36 -34.49 -10.72
CA ASP A 55 -20.49 -34.02 -9.89
C ASP A 55 -21.49 -35.10 -9.45
N GLU A 56 -21.53 -36.24 -10.15
CA GLU A 56 -22.42 -37.37 -9.85
C GLU A 56 -21.91 -38.28 -8.71
N SER A 57 -20.68 -38.05 -8.23
CA SER A 57 -20.05 -38.85 -7.17
C SER A 57 -20.39 -38.33 -5.78
N GLU A 58 -20.28 -39.18 -4.76
CA GLU A 58 -20.46 -38.78 -3.37
C GLU A 58 -19.49 -37.64 -2.99
N PRO A 59 -19.94 -36.59 -2.28
CA PRO A 59 -19.10 -35.42 -1.98
C PRO A 59 -17.76 -35.75 -1.30
N ALA A 60 -17.74 -36.74 -0.40
CA ALA A 60 -16.52 -37.17 0.26
C ALA A 60 -15.52 -37.80 -0.72
N HIS A 61 -16.00 -38.62 -1.66
CA HIS A 61 -15.15 -39.24 -2.69
C HIS A 61 -14.58 -38.19 -3.65
N GLN A 62 -15.35 -37.15 -4.00
CA GLN A 62 -14.84 -36.05 -4.83
C GLN A 62 -13.65 -35.35 -4.17
N LEU A 63 -13.78 -34.99 -2.89
CA LEU A 63 -12.71 -34.33 -2.14
C LEU A 63 -11.50 -35.24 -1.97
N GLU A 64 -11.72 -36.52 -1.65
CA GLU A 64 -10.64 -37.48 -1.44
C GLU A 64 -9.90 -37.84 -2.74
N ALA A 65 -10.61 -37.99 -3.85
CA ALA A 65 -10.00 -38.18 -5.16
C ALA A 65 -9.05 -37.04 -5.52
N VAL A 66 -9.50 -35.79 -5.37
CA VAL A 66 -8.67 -34.61 -5.68
C VAL A 66 -7.47 -34.52 -4.76
N ALA A 67 -7.66 -34.75 -3.45
CA ALA A 67 -6.54 -34.71 -2.50
C ALA A 67 -5.50 -35.80 -2.78
N ILE A 68 -5.92 -37.03 -3.06
CA ILE A 68 -4.98 -38.13 -3.33
C ILE A 68 -4.27 -37.97 -4.66
N LEU A 69 -4.97 -37.51 -5.71
CA LEU A 69 -4.32 -37.20 -6.98
C LEU A 69 -3.37 -36.00 -6.85
N GLY A 70 -3.74 -34.99 -6.06
CA GLY A 70 -2.86 -33.87 -5.70
C GLY A 70 -1.60 -34.34 -4.96
N LYS A 71 -1.75 -35.27 -4.02
CA LYS A 71 -0.63 -35.88 -3.28
C LYS A 71 0.27 -36.71 -4.18
N ALA A 72 -0.32 -37.54 -5.04
CA ALA A 72 0.42 -38.34 -6.02
C ALA A 72 1.26 -37.45 -6.94
N GLY A 73 0.70 -36.33 -7.41
CA GLY A 73 1.39 -35.38 -8.29
C GLY A 73 2.67 -34.76 -7.70
N GLU A 74 2.80 -34.69 -6.37
CA GLU A 74 4.00 -34.16 -5.70
C GLU A 74 5.12 -35.21 -5.57
N VAL A 75 4.85 -36.50 -5.82
CA VAL A 75 5.83 -37.57 -5.61
C VAL A 75 6.87 -37.65 -6.72
N SER A 76 6.48 -37.46 -7.99
CA SER A 76 7.42 -37.43 -9.12
C SER A 76 6.85 -36.76 -10.37
N LYS A 77 7.73 -36.29 -11.27
CA LYS A 77 7.31 -35.66 -12.55
C LYS A 77 6.43 -36.56 -13.44
N PRO A 78 6.71 -37.87 -13.61
CA PRO A 78 5.87 -38.73 -14.46
C PRO A 78 4.42 -38.83 -13.98
N ILE A 79 4.18 -39.08 -12.69
CA ILE A 79 2.82 -39.15 -12.14
C ILE A 79 2.14 -37.78 -12.16
N ALA A 80 2.87 -36.69 -11.92
CA ALA A 80 2.34 -35.33 -12.02
C ALA A 80 1.63 -35.06 -13.36
N LEU A 81 2.26 -35.47 -14.47
CA LEU A 81 1.68 -35.31 -15.81
C LEU A 81 0.42 -36.18 -16.00
N ALA A 82 0.42 -37.41 -15.46
CA ALA A 82 -0.72 -38.30 -15.56
C ALA A 82 -1.93 -37.78 -14.76
N VAL A 83 -1.71 -37.33 -13.52
CA VAL A 83 -2.79 -36.84 -12.65
C VAL A 83 -3.29 -35.46 -13.07
N GLN A 84 -2.44 -34.61 -13.65
CA GLN A 84 -2.85 -33.28 -14.11
C GLN A 84 -4.01 -33.37 -15.11
N GLY A 85 -3.91 -34.25 -16.11
CA GLY A 85 -4.98 -34.43 -17.12
C GLY A 85 -6.27 -35.01 -16.53
N LEU A 86 -6.20 -35.75 -15.43
CA LEU A 86 -7.39 -36.24 -14.71
C LEU A 86 -8.04 -35.12 -13.89
N LEU A 87 -7.24 -34.38 -13.13
CA LEU A 87 -7.68 -33.24 -12.33
C LEU A 87 -8.31 -32.15 -13.22
N GLU A 88 -7.69 -31.77 -14.33
CA GLU A 88 -8.24 -30.77 -15.27
C GLU A 88 -9.57 -31.21 -15.89
N ARG A 89 -9.75 -32.51 -16.16
CA ARG A 89 -11.01 -33.05 -16.68
C ARG A 89 -12.10 -33.12 -15.61
N GLY A 90 -11.75 -33.55 -14.40
CA GLY A 90 -12.68 -33.70 -13.29
C GLY A 90 -13.14 -32.36 -12.70
N LEU A 91 -12.22 -31.39 -12.56
CA LEU A 91 -12.47 -30.09 -11.92
C LEU A 91 -13.17 -29.07 -12.84
N ARG A 92 -13.94 -29.53 -13.82
CA ARG A 92 -14.77 -28.68 -14.68
C ARG A 92 -15.96 -28.11 -13.92
N SER A 93 -16.50 -28.88 -12.98
CA SER A 93 -17.57 -28.46 -12.07
C SER A 93 -17.01 -28.10 -10.69
N PRO A 94 -17.69 -27.21 -9.93
CA PRO A 94 -17.28 -26.86 -8.58
C PRO A 94 -17.28 -28.08 -7.65
N LEU A 95 -16.24 -28.18 -6.81
CA LEU A 95 -16.20 -29.17 -5.74
C LEU A 95 -17.21 -28.85 -4.63
N PRO A 96 -17.65 -29.85 -3.85
CA PRO A 96 -18.42 -29.62 -2.65
C PRO A 96 -17.60 -28.84 -1.60
N PRO A 97 -18.28 -28.12 -0.69
CA PRO A 97 -17.67 -27.56 0.52
C PRO A 97 -16.85 -28.59 1.30
N THR A 98 -15.67 -28.21 1.81
CA THR A 98 -14.87 -29.12 2.65
C THR A 98 -15.53 -29.38 4.01
N GLY A 99 -16.18 -28.39 4.62
CA GLY A 99 -16.85 -28.55 5.91
C GLY A 99 -15.90 -29.08 6.99
N ILE A 100 -16.18 -30.28 7.52
CA ILE A 100 -15.34 -31.00 8.50
C ILE A 100 -14.50 -32.13 7.86
N TRP A 101 -14.50 -32.22 6.53
CA TRP A 101 -13.78 -33.27 5.81
C TRP A 101 -12.26 -33.08 5.88
N GLY A 102 -11.57 -34.21 5.99
CA GLY A 102 -10.12 -34.33 5.91
C GLY A 102 -9.37 -33.78 7.12
N ASN A 103 -8.11 -34.19 7.25
CA ASN A 103 -7.15 -33.56 8.15
C ASN A 103 -6.38 -32.43 7.43
N ALA A 104 -5.40 -31.82 8.10
CA ALA A 104 -4.59 -30.74 7.52
C ALA A 104 -3.80 -31.15 6.26
N ASP A 105 -3.32 -32.39 6.21
CA ASP A 105 -2.57 -32.95 5.07
C ASP A 105 -3.51 -33.12 3.87
N ASP A 106 -4.70 -33.70 4.09
CA ASP A 106 -5.71 -33.90 3.04
C ASP A 106 -6.12 -32.55 2.42
N ARG A 107 -6.31 -31.52 3.24
CA ARG A 107 -6.67 -30.17 2.78
C ARG A 107 -5.55 -29.46 2.05
N TYR A 108 -4.30 -29.70 2.44
CA TYR A 108 -3.14 -29.21 1.70
C TYR A 108 -3.09 -29.81 0.30
N TYR A 109 -3.23 -31.12 0.18
CA TYR A 109 -3.20 -31.77 -1.13
C TYR A 109 -4.47 -31.53 -1.94
N LEU A 110 -5.62 -31.29 -1.30
CA LEU A 110 -6.81 -30.77 -1.98
C LEU A 110 -6.52 -29.42 -2.64
N ALA A 111 -5.92 -28.48 -1.90
CA ALA A 111 -5.56 -27.17 -2.43
C ALA A 111 -4.56 -27.27 -3.59
N LYS A 112 -3.58 -28.17 -3.47
CA LYS A 112 -2.64 -28.49 -4.56
C LYS A 112 -3.35 -29.10 -5.77
N GLY A 113 -4.24 -30.05 -5.57
CA GLY A 113 -5.05 -30.65 -6.64
C GLY A 113 -5.89 -29.60 -7.35
N VAL A 114 -6.58 -28.72 -6.63
CA VAL A 114 -7.37 -27.63 -7.21
C VAL A 114 -6.49 -26.62 -7.94
N SER A 115 -5.24 -26.42 -7.51
CA SER A 115 -4.33 -25.46 -8.13
C SER A 115 -4.02 -25.73 -9.60
N VAL A 116 -4.21 -26.96 -10.09
CA VAL A 116 -3.99 -27.30 -11.50
C VAL A 116 -5.18 -26.91 -12.39
N SER A 117 -6.38 -26.74 -11.82
CA SER A 117 -7.57 -26.38 -12.60
C SER A 117 -7.59 -24.90 -12.93
N HIS A 118 -7.97 -24.54 -14.15
CA HIS A 118 -8.21 -23.15 -14.58
C HIS A 118 -9.70 -22.80 -14.66
N ALA A 119 -10.57 -23.62 -14.06
CA ALA A 119 -12.01 -23.39 -14.12
C ALA A 119 -12.41 -22.08 -13.41
N SER A 120 -13.43 -21.40 -13.95
CA SER A 120 -13.89 -20.09 -13.47
C SER A 120 -14.44 -20.08 -12.05
N TRP A 121 -14.83 -21.24 -11.52
CA TRP A 121 -15.32 -21.37 -10.14
C TRP A 121 -14.21 -21.36 -9.09
N VAL A 122 -12.95 -21.65 -9.48
CA VAL A 122 -11.82 -21.83 -8.57
C VAL A 122 -11.53 -20.61 -7.69
N PRO A 123 -11.51 -19.35 -8.19
CA PRO A 123 -11.22 -18.19 -7.35
C PRO A 123 -12.26 -18.03 -6.23
N ARG A 124 -13.54 -18.17 -6.58
CA ARG A 124 -14.67 -18.08 -5.63
C ARG A 124 -14.61 -19.19 -4.59
N TYR A 125 -14.38 -20.43 -5.02
CA TYR A 125 -14.24 -21.57 -4.10
C TYR A 125 -13.06 -21.37 -3.15
N SER A 126 -11.91 -20.95 -3.68
CA SER A 126 -10.70 -20.68 -2.89
C SER A 126 -10.91 -19.56 -1.86
N ALA A 127 -11.64 -18.50 -2.21
CA ALA A 127 -11.97 -17.42 -1.28
C ALA A 127 -12.88 -17.87 -0.13
N ILE A 128 -13.79 -18.84 -0.39
CA ILE A 128 -14.64 -19.46 0.63
C ILE A 128 -13.82 -20.38 1.53
N GLU A 129 -12.97 -21.24 0.95
CA GLU A 129 -12.12 -22.17 1.70
C GLU A 129 -11.03 -21.45 2.53
N LEU A 130 -10.53 -20.31 2.05
CA LEU A 130 -9.68 -19.39 2.81
C LEU A 130 -10.35 -18.95 4.13
N ALA A 131 -11.63 -18.61 4.09
CA ALA A 131 -12.38 -18.21 5.28
C ALA A 131 -12.63 -19.38 6.24
N ARG A 132 -12.88 -20.57 5.69
CA ARG A 132 -13.20 -21.79 6.45
C ARG A 132 -12.01 -22.40 7.17
N GLY A 133 -10.80 -22.25 6.63
CA GLY A 133 -9.60 -22.94 7.09
C GLY A 133 -9.36 -22.85 8.60
N GLU A 134 -9.04 -23.98 9.22
CA GLU A 134 -8.81 -24.10 10.67
C GLU A 134 -7.33 -23.91 11.06
N VAL A 135 -7.02 -24.03 12.36
CA VAL A 135 -5.71 -23.65 12.94
C VAL A 135 -4.53 -24.31 12.22
N VAL A 136 -4.62 -25.63 12.01
CA VAL A 136 -3.54 -26.49 11.50
C VAL A 136 -3.33 -26.42 9.99
N GLU A 137 -4.15 -25.64 9.29
CA GLU A 137 -4.23 -25.58 7.83
C GLU A 137 -3.45 -24.39 7.23
N LYS A 138 -2.30 -24.00 7.83
CA LYS A 138 -1.55 -22.83 7.36
C LYS A 138 -1.13 -22.95 5.89
N ALA A 139 -0.56 -24.09 5.51
CA ALA A 139 -0.03 -24.30 4.16
C ALA A 139 -1.14 -24.33 3.09
N SER A 140 -2.27 -24.99 3.36
CA SER A 140 -3.42 -24.97 2.44
C SER A 140 -4.01 -23.58 2.33
N ARG A 141 -4.08 -22.81 3.42
CA ARG A 141 -4.59 -21.44 3.44
C ARG A 141 -3.79 -20.48 2.56
N GLU A 142 -2.47 -20.61 2.54
CA GLU A 142 -1.60 -19.82 1.65
C GLU A 142 -1.89 -20.15 0.17
N ILE A 143 -2.11 -21.42 -0.17
CA ILE A 143 -2.50 -21.83 -1.53
C ILE A 143 -3.89 -21.28 -1.87
N TRP A 144 -4.87 -21.37 -0.97
CA TRP A 144 -6.20 -20.82 -1.18
C TRP A 144 -6.20 -19.31 -1.38
N ALA A 145 -5.41 -18.57 -0.59
CA ALA A 145 -5.24 -17.13 -0.78
C ALA A 145 -4.65 -16.83 -2.17
N ASN A 146 -3.61 -17.55 -2.58
CA ASN A 146 -3.01 -17.36 -3.90
C ASN A 146 -3.98 -17.68 -5.04
N LEU A 147 -4.73 -18.78 -4.95
CA LEU A 147 -5.72 -19.17 -5.97
C LEU A 147 -6.90 -18.20 -6.03
N ALA A 148 -7.36 -17.71 -4.88
CA ALA A 148 -8.41 -16.71 -4.80
C ALA A 148 -7.98 -15.40 -5.46
N VAL A 149 -6.75 -14.94 -5.17
CA VAL A 149 -6.24 -13.64 -5.63
C VAL A 149 -5.77 -13.67 -7.08
N SER A 150 -4.88 -14.59 -7.45
CA SER A 150 -4.20 -14.59 -8.77
C SER A 150 -5.10 -14.86 -9.97
N ARG A 151 -6.34 -15.31 -9.72
CA ARG A 151 -7.29 -15.72 -10.77
C ARG A 151 -8.63 -15.00 -10.68
N ALA A 152 -8.77 -14.05 -9.76
CA ALA A 152 -9.99 -13.25 -9.66
C ALA A 152 -10.05 -12.17 -10.73
N GLU A 153 -11.26 -11.71 -11.04
CA GLU A 153 -11.45 -10.52 -11.88
C GLU A 153 -11.05 -9.26 -11.12
N THR A 154 -11.38 -9.19 -9.83
CA THR A 154 -11.02 -8.08 -8.96
C THR A 154 -10.69 -8.52 -7.53
N LEU A 155 -9.78 -7.80 -6.87
CA LEU A 155 -9.48 -8.03 -5.45
C LEU A 155 -10.67 -7.72 -4.53
N THR A 156 -11.51 -6.75 -4.92
CA THR A 156 -12.74 -6.41 -4.19
C THR A 156 -13.66 -7.64 -4.08
N GLU A 157 -13.84 -8.38 -5.17
CA GLU A 157 -14.70 -9.55 -5.17
C GLU A 157 -14.18 -10.64 -4.22
N VAL A 158 -12.87 -10.88 -4.23
CA VAL A 158 -12.20 -11.84 -3.32
C VAL A 158 -12.50 -11.48 -1.87
N LEU A 159 -12.26 -10.23 -1.48
CA LEU A 159 -12.51 -9.78 -0.11
C LEU A 159 -13.98 -9.91 0.28
N ARG A 160 -14.91 -9.60 -0.64
CA ARG A 160 -16.34 -9.70 -0.38
C ARG A 160 -16.78 -11.15 -0.18
N ILE A 161 -16.33 -12.07 -1.04
CA ILE A 161 -16.63 -13.50 -0.92
C ILE A 161 -16.06 -14.06 0.38
N THR A 162 -14.81 -13.72 0.73
CA THR A 162 -14.18 -14.15 1.98
C THR A 162 -14.91 -13.58 3.20
N ALA A 163 -15.33 -12.31 3.17
CA ALA A 163 -16.12 -11.70 4.24
C ALA A 163 -17.48 -12.39 4.42
N ASP A 164 -18.21 -12.63 3.33
CA ASP A 164 -19.51 -13.32 3.35
C ASP A 164 -19.39 -14.75 3.88
N ALA A 165 -18.33 -15.47 3.47
CA ALA A 165 -18.06 -16.83 3.93
C ALA A 165 -17.72 -16.86 5.43
N LEU A 166 -16.88 -15.92 5.89
CA LEU A 166 -16.56 -15.78 7.31
C LEU A 166 -17.80 -15.43 8.13
N ALA A 167 -18.62 -14.48 7.67
CA ALA A 167 -19.85 -14.07 8.34
C ALA A 167 -20.79 -15.26 8.57
N LYS A 168 -21.02 -16.07 7.52
CA LYS A 168 -21.84 -17.29 7.61
C LYS A 168 -21.29 -18.27 8.65
N GLN A 169 -19.99 -18.53 8.62
CA GLN A 169 -19.37 -19.45 9.58
C GLN A 169 -19.53 -18.96 11.03
N LEU A 170 -19.41 -17.65 11.27
CA LEU A 170 -19.52 -17.09 12.62
C LEU A 170 -20.95 -17.15 13.17
N THR A 171 -21.98 -17.16 12.32
CA THR A 171 -23.38 -17.33 12.78
C THR A 171 -23.68 -18.72 13.35
N GLU A 172 -22.83 -19.71 13.05
CA GLU A 172 -23.02 -21.11 13.46
C GLU A 172 -22.26 -21.47 14.76
N ILE A 173 -21.51 -20.51 15.35
CA ILE A 173 -20.57 -20.76 16.44
C ILE A 173 -21.04 -20.11 17.75
N ALA A 174 -20.86 -20.82 18.87
CA ALA A 174 -21.30 -20.39 20.20
C ALA A 174 -20.51 -19.20 20.79
N ASP A 175 -19.19 -19.13 20.53
CA ASP A 175 -18.33 -17.99 20.87
C ASP A 175 -17.79 -17.34 19.59
N PRO A 176 -18.57 -16.43 18.97
CA PRO A 176 -18.22 -15.86 17.69
C PRO A 176 -17.10 -14.83 17.80
N ALA A 177 -16.93 -14.14 18.93
CA ALA A 177 -16.00 -13.02 19.02
C ALA A 177 -14.53 -13.49 18.94
N ASP A 178 -14.08 -14.30 19.90
CA ASP A 178 -12.68 -14.77 19.94
C ASP A 178 -12.33 -15.61 18.72
N THR A 179 -13.27 -16.43 18.25
CA THR A 179 -13.11 -17.20 17.00
C THR A 179 -12.93 -16.28 15.79
N ALA A 180 -13.72 -15.22 15.67
CA ALA A 180 -13.61 -14.28 14.56
C ALA A 180 -12.26 -13.56 14.53
N TYR A 181 -11.73 -13.17 15.70
CA TYR A 181 -10.40 -12.57 15.81
C TYR A 181 -9.29 -13.53 15.33
N ARG A 182 -9.34 -14.80 15.73
CA ARG A 182 -8.36 -15.79 15.28
C ARG A 182 -8.49 -16.07 13.78
N LYS A 183 -9.71 -16.07 13.23
CA LYS A 183 -9.95 -16.27 11.80
C LYS A 183 -9.48 -15.07 10.97
N ILE A 184 -9.76 -13.84 11.38
CA ILE A 184 -9.29 -12.66 10.63
C ILE A 184 -7.76 -12.60 10.59
N MET A 185 -7.08 -12.92 11.70
CA MET A 185 -5.62 -13.01 11.75
C MET A 185 -5.10 -13.96 10.68
N ARG A 186 -5.64 -15.18 10.68
CA ARG A 186 -5.26 -16.24 9.74
C ARG A 186 -5.50 -15.87 8.28
N ILE A 187 -6.61 -15.21 7.99
CA ILE A 187 -6.95 -14.75 6.65
C ILE A 187 -5.98 -13.64 6.23
N CYS A 188 -5.78 -12.62 7.05
CA CYS A 188 -4.88 -11.50 6.76
C CYS A 188 -3.42 -11.95 6.64
N ASP A 189 -2.96 -12.88 7.47
CA ASP A 189 -1.63 -13.49 7.36
C ASP A 189 -1.45 -14.17 6.01
N ALA A 190 -2.43 -14.96 5.55
CA ALA A 190 -2.37 -15.62 4.25
C ALA A 190 -2.46 -14.63 3.07
N LEU A 191 -3.20 -13.54 3.22
CA LEU A 191 -3.31 -12.48 2.21
C LEU A 191 -2.05 -11.60 2.15
N SER A 192 -1.23 -11.53 3.21
CA SER A 192 -0.05 -10.66 3.28
C SER A 192 0.99 -10.95 2.19
N SER A 193 1.14 -12.21 1.76
CA SER A 193 2.08 -12.60 0.72
C SER A 193 1.54 -12.47 -0.70
N THR A 194 0.22 -12.31 -0.86
CA THR A 194 -0.46 -12.44 -2.15
C THR A 194 -1.14 -11.15 -2.60
N LEU A 195 -1.90 -10.52 -1.71
CA LEU A 195 -2.73 -9.36 -2.04
C LEU A 195 -1.89 -8.12 -2.42
N PRO A 196 -0.82 -7.73 -1.69
CA PRO A 196 -0.08 -6.51 -2.00
C PRO A 196 0.65 -6.54 -3.36
N THR A 197 1.03 -7.72 -3.84
CA THR A 197 1.81 -7.92 -5.08
C THR A 197 0.97 -8.49 -6.22
N ALA A 198 -0.34 -8.63 -6.04
CA ALA A 198 -1.24 -9.19 -7.02
C ALA A 198 -1.32 -8.32 -8.29
N ASP A 199 -1.09 -8.96 -9.44
CA ASP A 199 -1.30 -8.39 -10.78
C ASP A 199 -2.76 -8.55 -11.23
N VAL A 200 -3.68 -8.15 -10.35
CA VAL A 200 -5.14 -8.21 -10.56
C VAL A 200 -5.73 -6.85 -10.22
N PRO A 201 -6.68 -6.32 -11.02
CA PRO A 201 -7.33 -5.05 -10.72
C PRO A 201 -7.94 -5.03 -9.31
N THR A 202 -7.82 -3.89 -8.63
CA THR A 202 -8.43 -3.70 -7.30
C THR A 202 -9.94 -3.86 -7.33
N GLY A 203 -10.59 -3.29 -8.35
CA GLY A 203 -12.04 -3.17 -8.45
C GLY A 203 -12.61 -2.01 -7.60
N PRO A 204 -13.83 -1.54 -7.90
CA PRO A 204 -14.47 -0.47 -7.17
C PRO A 204 -14.91 -0.91 -5.77
N GLY A 205 -14.64 -0.09 -4.74
CA GLY A 205 -15.10 -0.36 -3.38
C GLY A 205 -14.23 -1.33 -2.58
N PHE A 206 -12.96 -1.50 -2.98
CA PHE A 206 -12.00 -2.36 -2.28
C PHE A 206 -11.87 -2.01 -0.79
N GLY A 207 -11.69 -0.74 -0.46
CA GLY A 207 -11.55 -0.29 0.92
C GLY A 207 -12.79 -0.62 1.75
N GLN A 208 -13.97 -0.55 1.16
CA GLN A 208 -15.22 -0.96 1.81
C GLN A 208 -15.27 -2.48 2.03
N ALA A 209 -14.95 -3.28 1.02
CA ALA A 209 -14.90 -4.74 1.13
C ALA A 209 -13.87 -5.20 2.19
N PHE A 210 -12.70 -4.56 2.24
CA PHE A 210 -11.71 -4.80 3.28
C PHE A 210 -12.24 -4.42 4.67
N SER A 211 -12.91 -3.27 4.78
CA SER A 211 -13.54 -2.83 6.02
C SER A 211 -14.61 -3.81 6.53
N ASP A 212 -15.37 -4.40 5.62
CA ASP A 212 -16.45 -5.35 5.94
C ASP A 212 -15.90 -6.73 6.33
N LEU A 213 -14.78 -7.15 5.72
CA LEU A 213 -14.02 -8.31 6.17
C LEU A 213 -13.51 -8.14 7.60
N VAL A 214 -12.90 -6.99 7.91
CA VAL A 214 -12.37 -6.71 9.26
C VAL A 214 -13.48 -6.58 10.30
N LEU A 215 -14.67 -6.09 9.91
CA LEU A 215 -15.82 -6.02 10.81
C LEU A 215 -16.30 -7.38 11.31
N GLN A 216 -16.04 -8.46 10.57
CA GLN A 216 -16.41 -9.81 11.00
C GLN A 216 -15.74 -10.18 12.32
N ALA A 217 -14.56 -9.62 12.60
CA ALA A 217 -13.83 -9.77 13.87
C ALA A 217 -14.43 -8.93 15.02
N GLY A 218 -15.76 -8.93 15.21
CA GLY A 218 -16.36 -8.57 16.50
C GLY A 218 -16.75 -7.10 16.74
N GLY A 219 -16.89 -6.26 15.71
CA GLY A 219 -17.46 -4.91 15.85
C GLY A 219 -16.82 -4.06 16.97
N GLY A 220 -17.51 -3.02 17.44
CA GLY A 220 -16.93 -1.98 18.30
C GLY A 220 -16.50 -2.40 19.72
N LYS A 221 -16.74 -3.65 20.17
CA LYS A 221 -16.46 -4.09 21.56
C LYS A 221 -15.19 -4.93 21.74
N GLY A 222 -14.60 -5.45 20.66
CA GLY A 222 -13.33 -6.17 20.72
C GLY A 222 -13.40 -7.60 21.28
N ALA A 223 -12.35 -8.42 21.06
CA ALA A 223 -12.19 -9.74 21.71
C ALA A 223 -12.10 -9.62 23.23
N GLU A 224 -12.55 -10.60 24.01
CA GLU A 224 -12.42 -10.56 25.47
C GLU A 224 -10.94 -10.56 25.90
N SER A 225 -10.11 -11.35 25.21
CA SER A 225 -8.67 -11.38 25.41
C SER A 225 -8.00 -10.14 24.82
N SER A 226 -7.37 -9.32 25.67
CA SER A 226 -6.57 -8.16 25.24
C SER A 226 -5.46 -8.57 24.28
N ARG A 227 -4.74 -9.66 24.59
CA ARG A 227 -3.64 -10.15 23.75
C ARG A 227 -4.13 -10.55 22.35
N LEU A 228 -5.25 -11.28 22.27
CA LEU A 228 -5.81 -11.68 20.98
C LEU A 228 -6.26 -10.47 20.15
N ARG A 229 -6.86 -9.47 20.81
CA ARG A 229 -7.25 -8.21 20.19
C ARG A 229 -6.05 -7.45 19.62
N GLU A 230 -4.95 -7.40 20.38
CA GLU A 230 -3.70 -6.76 19.98
C GLU A 230 -3.03 -7.48 18.80
N ASP A 231 -2.88 -8.81 18.89
CA ASP A 231 -2.29 -9.62 17.83
C ASP A 231 -3.08 -9.49 16.52
N ALA A 232 -4.42 -9.51 16.59
CA ALA A 232 -5.26 -9.33 15.42
C ALA A 232 -5.16 -7.93 14.80
N ALA A 233 -5.17 -6.88 15.62
CA ALA A 233 -5.02 -5.53 15.10
C ALA A 233 -3.64 -5.34 14.47
N ALA A 234 -2.59 -5.90 15.07
CA ALA A 234 -1.25 -5.85 14.51
C ALA A 234 -1.20 -6.50 13.13
N THR A 235 -1.71 -7.74 12.99
CA THR A 235 -1.77 -8.47 11.71
C THR A 235 -2.55 -7.69 10.64
N VAL A 236 -3.73 -7.17 10.97
CA VAL A 236 -4.56 -6.44 10.00
C VAL A 236 -3.89 -5.13 9.58
N LEU A 237 -3.33 -4.36 10.54
CA LEU A 237 -2.66 -3.10 10.22
C LEU A 237 -1.36 -3.31 9.44
N ASP A 238 -0.65 -4.42 9.65
CA ASP A 238 0.52 -4.78 8.83
C ASP A 238 0.14 -5.05 7.38
N LEU A 239 -0.97 -5.75 7.14
CA LEU A 239 -1.52 -5.93 5.80
C LEU A 239 -1.90 -4.57 5.16
N VAL A 240 -2.55 -3.68 5.90
CA VAL A 240 -2.89 -2.33 5.41
C VAL A 240 -1.62 -1.55 5.03
N ILE A 241 -0.57 -1.59 5.86
CA ILE A 241 0.71 -0.92 5.57
C ILE A 241 1.35 -1.49 4.30
N GLN A 242 1.31 -2.81 4.09
CA GLN A 242 1.83 -3.44 2.88
C GLN A 242 1.04 -3.02 1.63
N ILE A 243 -0.29 -3.03 1.71
CA ILE A 243 -1.18 -2.58 0.62
C ILE A 243 -0.86 -1.12 0.24
N LEU A 244 -0.83 -0.22 1.22
CA LEU A 244 -0.57 1.22 0.98
C LEU A 244 0.82 1.48 0.38
N ARG A 245 1.80 0.62 0.66
CA ARG A 245 3.16 0.75 0.10
C ARG A 245 3.27 0.24 -1.34
N LEU A 246 2.56 -0.83 -1.66
CA LEU A 246 2.75 -1.56 -2.92
C LEU A 246 1.67 -1.27 -3.96
N ARG A 247 0.50 -0.75 -3.56
CA ARG A 247 -0.65 -0.52 -4.44
C ARG A 247 -1.11 0.93 -4.37
N PHE A 248 -0.53 1.74 -5.25
CA PHE A 248 -0.77 3.19 -5.30
C PHE A 248 -2.23 3.57 -5.61
N ASP A 249 -2.94 2.73 -6.37
CA ASP A 249 -4.34 2.94 -6.72
C ASP A 249 -5.28 2.86 -5.50
N ILE A 250 -4.91 2.10 -4.47
CA ILE A 250 -5.67 1.96 -3.22
C ILE A 250 -5.37 3.11 -2.23
N LEU A 251 -4.27 3.84 -2.41
CA LEU A 251 -3.83 4.91 -1.51
C LEU A 251 -4.89 6.00 -1.30
N PHE A 252 -5.77 6.21 -2.28
CA PHE A 252 -6.82 7.21 -2.24
C PHE A 252 -8.21 6.64 -1.87
N ASP A 253 -8.30 5.33 -1.57
CA ASP A 253 -9.56 4.71 -1.15
C ASP A 253 -9.87 5.01 0.32
N THR A 254 -10.86 5.88 0.54
CA THR A 254 -11.29 6.29 1.88
C THR A 254 -11.81 5.12 2.73
N GLY A 255 -12.34 4.06 2.11
CA GLY A 255 -12.84 2.87 2.79
C GLY A 255 -11.76 2.12 3.57
N LEU A 256 -10.52 2.09 3.05
CA LEU A 256 -9.40 1.42 3.71
C LEU A 256 -9.07 2.10 5.04
N TYR A 257 -9.06 3.43 5.07
CA TYR A 257 -8.83 4.20 6.29
C TYR A 257 -9.97 4.10 7.29
N ARG A 258 -11.21 3.93 6.83
CA ARG A 258 -12.34 3.62 7.72
C ARG A 258 -12.13 2.28 8.43
N ALA A 259 -11.55 1.26 7.76
CA ALA A 259 -11.18 0.00 8.39
C ALA A 259 -10.17 0.20 9.53
N VAL A 260 -9.16 1.04 9.31
CA VAL A 260 -8.17 1.39 10.35
C VAL A 260 -8.83 2.08 11.55
N GLY A 261 -9.76 3.02 11.30
CA GLY A 261 -10.55 3.66 12.34
C GLY A 261 -11.41 2.66 13.15
N ARG A 262 -11.99 1.65 12.49
CA ARG A 262 -12.75 0.58 13.13
C ARG A 262 -11.87 -0.29 14.04
N ILE A 263 -10.67 -0.66 13.59
CA ILE A 263 -9.70 -1.43 14.38
C ILE A 263 -9.31 -0.65 15.63
N ARG A 264 -8.97 0.64 15.51
CA ARG A 264 -8.68 1.50 16.67
C ARG A 264 -9.88 1.62 17.61
N GLY A 265 -11.09 1.51 17.05
CA GLY A 265 -12.35 1.48 17.80
C GLY A 265 -12.49 0.30 18.76
N TRP A 266 -11.75 -0.79 18.58
CA TRP A 266 -11.81 -1.98 19.45
C TRP A 266 -11.37 -1.72 20.90
N TRP A 267 -10.73 -0.59 21.18
CA TRP A 267 -10.34 -0.21 22.55
C TRP A 267 -11.26 0.80 23.21
N ARG A 268 -12.32 1.30 22.54
CA ARG A 268 -13.20 2.31 23.12
C ARG A 268 -13.89 1.79 24.41
N PRO A 269 -13.99 2.62 25.47
CA PRO A 269 -13.60 4.05 25.55
C PRO A 269 -12.11 4.30 25.84
N GLY A 270 -11.31 3.26 26.05
CA GLY A 270 -9.87 3.35 26.24
C GLY A 270 -9.06 3.64 24.96
N ARG A 271 -7.74 3.58 25.10
CA ARG A 271 -6.74 3.84 24.05
C ARG A 271 -6.10 2.52 23.59
N PRO A 272 -5.81 2.35 22.28
CA PRO A 272 -4.99 1.24 21.80
C PRO A 272 -3.57 1.26 22.40
N PRO A 273 -2.90 0.10 22.53
CA PRO A 273 -1.50 0.03 22.94
C PRO A 273 -0.56 0.74 21.97
N ASP A 274 0.62 1.12 22.46
CA ASP A 274 1.60 1.91 21.69
C ASP A 274 2.05 1.19 20.41
N ALA A 275 2.14 -0.14 20.43
CA ALA A 275 2.45 -0.92 19.24
C ALA A 275 1.43 -0.72 18.10
N ILE A 276 0.15 -0.59 18.45
CA ILE A 276 -0.95 -0.34 17.49
C ILE A 276 -0.94 1.13 17.05
N GLU A 277 -0.70 2.06 17.97
CA GLU A 277 -0.61 3.49 17.63
C GLU A 277 0.59 3.80 16.73
N ASN A 278 1.75 3.14 16.92
CA ASN A 278 2.91 3.27 16.03
C ASN A 278 2.60 2.81 14.59
N LYS A 279 1.79 1.75 14.43
CA LYS A 279 1.32 1.31 13.09
C LYS A 279 0.34 2.34 12.51
N ALA A 280 -0.54 2.91 13.31
CA ALA A 280 -1.44 3.98 12.89
C ALA A 280 -0.68 5.26 12.46
N ASP A 281 0.42 5.61 13.14
CA ASP A 281 1.34 6.67 12.73
C ASP A 281 1.95 6.37 11.36
N ARG A 282 2.39 5.13 11.13
CA ARG A 282 2.95 4.72 9.83
C ARG A 282 1.92 4.80 8.70
N ILE A 283 0.67 4.40 8.95
CA ILE A 283 -0.43 4.51 8.00
C ILE A 283 -0.71 5.99 7.69
N THR A 284 -0.72 6.85 8.72
CA THR A 284 -0.91 8.29 8.54
C THR A 284 0.18 8.91 7.67
N GLN A 285 1.43 8.49 7.88
CA GLN A 285 2.55 8.93 7.05
C GLN A 285 2.35 8.56 5.59
N LEU A 286 2.07 7.28 5.31
CA LEU A 286 1.86 6.80 3.93
C LEU A 286 0.70 7.54 3.24
N ALA A 287 -0.42 7.72 3.96
CA ALA A 287 -1.58 8.41 3.43
C ALA A 287 -1.30 9.89 3.10
N LEU A 288 -0.60 10.59 3.99
CA LEU A 288 -0.27 12.00 3.77
C LEU A 288 0.86 12.20 2.75
N ASP A 289 1.76 11.23 2.58
CA ASP A 289 2.68 11.21 1.44
C ASP A 289 1.90 11.12 0.11
N GLY A 290 0.83 10.31 0.08
CA GLY A 290 -0.11 10.26 -1.05
C GLY A 290 -0.83 11.58 -1.30
N ILE A 291 -1.42 12.18 -0.26
CA ILE A 291 -2.05 13.51 -0.37
C ILE A 291 -1.03 14.57 -0.80
N HIS A 292 0.21 14.48 -0.35
CA HIS A 292 1.27 15.43 -0.71
C HIS A 292 1.58 15.38 -2.21
N ILE A 293 1.53 14.20 -2.84
CA ILE A 293 1.65 14.08 -4.30
C ILE A 293 0.52 14.87 -5.01
N LEU A 294 -0.72 14.75 -4.55
CA LEU A 294 -1.85 15.53 -5.08
C LEU A 294 -1.69 17.04 -4.81
N ALA A 295 -1.21 17.40 -3.63
CA ALA A 295 -0.95 18.78 -3.24
C ALA A 295 0.07 19.46 -4.17
N ARG A 296 1.14 18.74 -4.57
CA ARG A 296 2.12 19.22 -5.55
C ARG A 296 1.52 19.46 -6.95
N GLN A 297 0.39 18.81 -7.25
CA GLN A 297 -0.36 19.00 -8.51
C GLN A 297 -1.44 20.09 -8.40
N GLY A 298 -1.57 20.75 -7.25
CA GLY A 298 -2.60 21.77 -7.07
C GLY A 298 -3.94 21.25 -6.54
N VAL A 299 -4.03 19.97 -6.14
CA VAL A 299 -5.30 19.31 -5.82
C VAL A 299 -5.46 19.11 -4.31
N GLU A 300 -6.62 19.52 -3.78
CA GLU A 300 -7.03 19.31 -2.39
C GLU A 300 -8.00 18.14 -2.26
N ASP A 301 -7.54 16.98 -1.79
CA ASP A 301 -8.43 15.86 -1.47
C ASP A 301 -9.02 15.99 -0.05
N LYS A 302 -10.10 16.78 0.04
CA LYS A 302 -10.80 17.07 1.30
C LYS A 302 -11.43 15.83 1.91
N GLU A 303 -12.00 14.95 1.09
CA GLU A 303 -12.70 13.75 1.56
C GLU A 303 -11.74 12.77 2.22
N LEU A 304 -10.61 12.49 1.57
CA LEU A 304 -9.59 11.62 2.11
C LEU A 304 -9.02 12.18 3.41
N ARG A 305 -8.69 13.47 3.44
CA ARG A 305 -8.16 14.12 4.65
C ARG A 305 -9.17 14.06 5.80
N GLN A 306 -10.46 14.32 5.54
CA GLN A 306 -11.50 14.22 6.56
C GLN A 306 -11.66 12.78 7.08
N THR A 307 -11.57 11.79 6.19
CA THR A 307 -11.61 10.38 6.57
C THR A 307 -10.42 9.97 7.43
N LEU A 308 -9.21 10.43 7.09
CA LEU A 308 -8.01 10.22 7.90
C LEU A 308 -8.18 10.84 9.28
N VAL A 309 -8.71 12.06 9.37
CA VAL A 309 -8.99 12.72 10.65
C VAL A 309 -9.99 11.90 11.49
N ALA A 310 -11.07 11.40 10.87
CA ALA A 310 -12.07 10.60 11.56
C ALA A 310 -11.50 9.25 12.05
N ALA A 311 -10.61 8.63 11.28
CA ALA A 311 -10.03 7.31 11.60
C ALA A 311 -8.83 7.40 12.56
N LEU A 312 -7.94 8.38 12.37
CA LEU A 312 -6.61 8.45 12.97
C LEU A 312 -6.48 9.60 13.98
N GLY A 313 -7.38 10.59 13.91
CA GLY A 313 -7.46 11.72 14.84
C GLY A 313 -6.81 13.01 14.31
N HIS A 314 -7.37 14.16 14.71
CA HIS A 314 -6.92 15.49 14.28
C HIS A 314 -5.44 15.76 14.55
N ALA A 315 -4.97 15.50 15.78
CA ALA A 315 -3.61 15.85 16.19
C ALA A 315 -2.55 15.18 15.30
N ARG A 316 -2.73 13.88 15.02
CA ARG A 316 -1.81 13.09 14.21
C ARG A 316 -1.78 13.55 12.76
N VAL A 317 -2.95 13.71 12.14
CA VAL A 317 -3.04 14.14 10.73
C VAL A 317 -2.47 15.54 10.55
N ASN A 318 -2.78 16.47 11.46
CA ASN A 318 -2.27 17.84 11.39
C ASN A 318 -0.76 17.89 11.63
N PHE A 319 -0.24 17.14 12.60
CA PHE A 319 1.21 17.11 12.87
C PHE A 319 2.01 16.65 11.64
N THR A 320 1.59 15.54 11.02
CA THR A 320 2.26 15.03 9.82
C THR A 320 2.05 15.96 8.62
N GLY A 321 0.84 16.50 8.44
CA GLY A 321 0.54 17.46 7.37
C GLY A 321 1.36 18.76 7.50
N GLU A 322 1.51 19.28 8.72
CA GLU A 322 2.32 20.47 8.99
C GLU A 322 3.80 20.21 8.69
N ARG A 323 4.31 19.04 9.08
CA ARG A 323 5.68 18.64 8.75
C ARG A 323 5.91 18.60 7.24
N LEU A 324 5.01 17.97 6.48
CA LEU A 324 5.12 17.89 5.02
C LEU A 324 5.04 19.27 4.37
N ALA A 325 4.08 20.09 4.80
CA ALA A 325 3.91 21.46 4.31
C ALA A 325 5.13 22.35 4.59
N LYS A 326 5.79 22.19 5.74
CA LYS A 326 7.06 22.89 6.06
C LYS A 326 8.24 22.37 5.25
N SER A 327 8.28 21.07 4.96
CA SER A 327 9.38 20.45 4.20
C SER A 327 9.32 20.72 2.70
N ASP A 328 8.18 21.15 2.17
CA ASP A 328 7.99 21.42 0.73
C ASP A 328 7.53 22.86 0.47
N PRO A 329 8.48 23.81 0.31
CA PRO A 329 8.17 25.19 -0.04
C PRO A 329 7.57 25.35 -1.44
N SER A 330 7.56 24.32 -2.29
CA SER A 330 7.00 24.45 -3.65
C SER A 330 5.48 24.48 -3.69
N LEU A 331 4.82 24.09 -2.59
CA LEU A 331 3.37 24.05 -2.49
C LEU A 331 2.76 25.45 -2.58
N LEU A 332 1.60 25.55 -3.26
CA LEU A 332 0.83 26.78 -3.29
C LEU A 332 0.41 27.19 -1.87
N PRO A 333 0.39 28.49 -1.52
CA PRO A 333 0.15 28.92 -0.14
C PRO A 333 -1.16 28.40 0.47
N HIS A 334 -2.24 28.36 -0.30
CA HIS A 334 -3.54 27.85 0.17
C HIS A 334 -3.51 26.33 0.39
N ILE A 335 -2.83 25.58 -0.48
CA ILE A 335 -2.67 24.12 -0.37
C ILE A 335 -1.77 23.76 0.80
N SER A 336 -0.66 24.48 0.96
CA SER A 336 0.27 24.27 2.06
C SER A 336 -0.43 24.49 3.41
N HIS A 337 -1.24 25.55 3.52
CA HIS A 337 -2.08 25.80 4.70
C HIS A 337 -3.14 24.72 4.91
N TRP A 338 -3.83 24.29 3.85
CA TRP A 338 -4.82 23.23 3.90
C TRP A 338 -4.21 21.88 4.31
N LEU A 339 -3.05 21.52 3.79
CA LEU A 339 -2.34 20.30 4.15
C LEU A 339 -2.01 20.31 5.65
N ALA A 340 -1.43 21.40 6.14
CA ALA A 340 -1.05 21.59 7.53
C ALA A 340 -2.25 21.57 8.50
N THR A 341 -3.34 22.27 8.17
CA THR A 341 -4.41 22.56 9.14
C THR A 341 -5.73 21.85 8.86
N GLY A 342 -5.95 21.43 7.61
CA GLY A 342 -7.22 20.92 7.09
C GLY A 342 -8.24 22.01 6.75
N LYS A 343 -7.87 23.29 6.86
CA LYS A 343 -8.75 24.43 6.61
C LYS A 343 -8.36 25.14 5.32
N THR A 344 -9.36 25.59 4.58
CA THR A 344 -9.14 26.48 3.44
C THR A 344 -8.74 27.86 3.94
N LEU A 345 -7.73 28.45 3.33
CA LEU A 345 -7.31 29.81 3.61
C LEU A 345 -8.42 30.74 3.11
N GLU A 346 -9.05 31.52 4.00
CA GLU A 346 -10.10 32.47 3.60
C GLU A 346 -9.51 33.49 2.61
N GLN A 347 -10.08 33.56 1.40
CA GLN A 347 -9.73 34.59 0.43
C GLN A 347 -10.18 35.94 1.00
N VAL A 348 -9.21 36.81 1.25
CA VAL A 348 -9.44 38.10 1.88
C VAL A 348 -10.23 39.00 0.92
N ARG A 349 -11.21 39.76 1.45
CA ARG A 349 -12.10 40.65 0.67
C ARG A 349 -11.30 41.66 -0.16
N SER A 350 -11.88 42.10 -1.28
CA SER A 350 -11.27 42.81 -2.42
C SER A 350 -10.28 43.97 -2.14
N ASN A 351 -10.37 44.67 -1.01
CA ASN A 351 -9.39 45.74 -0.68
C ASN A 351 -8.06 45.18 -0.17
N ASP A 352 -8.08 44.04 0.52
CA ASP A 352 -6.87 43.38 1.02
C ASP A 352 -6.19 42.58 -0.09
N ALA A 353 -6.93 42.14 -1.12
CA ALA A 353 -6.36 41.51 -2.32
C ALA A 353 -5.44 42.47 -3.10
N VAL A 354 -5.82 43.75 -3.20
CA VAL A 354 -4.95 44.81 -3.76
C VAL A 354 -3.73 45.03 -2.88
N GLN A 355 -3.91 44.98 -1.55
CA GLN A 355 -2.82 45.10 -0.59
C GLN A 355 -1.86 43.90 -0.66
N GLU A 356 -2.37 42.68 -0.87
CA GLU A 356 -1.60 41.45 -1.02
C GLU A 356 -0.84 41.42 -2.35
N LEU A 357 -1.44 41.91 -3.45
CA LEU A 357 -0.77 42.13 -4.73
C LEU A 357 0.41 43.09 -4.58
N ASN A 358 0.18 44.27 -4.00
CA ASN A 358 1.26 45.23 -3.74
C ASN A 358 2.33 44.67 -2.81
N GLN A 359 1.95 43.89 -1.80
CA GLN A 359 2.89 43.21 -0.91
C GLN A 359 3.73 42.17 -1.65
N ARG A 360 3.12 41.40 -2.56
CA ARG A 360 3.82 40.39 -3.36
C ARG A 360 4.80 41.03 -4.33
N GLU A 361 4.41 42.09 -5.05
CA GLU A 361 5.33 42.83 -5.92
C GLU A 361 6.51 43.41 -5.12
N THR A 362 6.23 43.96 -3.93
CA THR A 362 7.28 44.46 -3.04
C THR A 362 8.23 43.35 -2.60
N ASP A 363 7.70 42.20 -2.21
CA ASP A 363 8.49 41.05 -1.78
C ASP A 363 9.32 40.48 -2.96
N GLU A 364 8.77 40.48 -4.18
CA GLU A 364 9.48 40.11 -5.40
C GLU A 364 10.64 41.07 -5.71
N MET A 365 10.44 42.38 -5.55
CA MET A 365 11.52 43.37 -5.70
C MET A 365 12.62 43.19 -4.67
N ILE A 366 12.27 42.98 -3.39
CA ILE A 366 13.24 42.72 -2.32
C ILE A 366 13.97 41.40 -2.57
N GLY A 367 13.26 40.36 -3.03
CA GLY A 367 13.85 39.07 -3.40
C GLY A 367 14.84 39.19 -4.56
N ARG A 368 14.54 39.97 -5.60
CA ARG A 368 15.49 40.25 -6.69
C ARG A 368 16.72 41.03 -6.21
N LEU A 369 16.53 41.98 -5.28
CA LEU A 369 17.64 42.74 -4.68
C LEU A 369 18.56 41.83 -3.86
N LEU A 370 17.99 40.90 -3.07
CA LEU A 370 18.74 39.87 -2.35
C LEU A 370 19.58 39.00 -3.28
N LEU A 371 18.97 38.50 -4.36
CA LEU A 371 19.69 37.70 -5.36
C LEU A 371 20.80 38.50 -6.04
N ALA A 372 20.55 39.77 -6.36
CA ALA A 372 21.53 40.66 -6.98
C ALA A 372 22.73 40.98 -6.06
N ILE A 373 22.52 41.01 -4.74
CA ILE A 373 23.62 41.16 -3.76
C ILE A 373 24.45 39.87 -3.69
N GLN A 374 23.81 38.70 -3.66
CA GLN A 374 24.51 37.42 -3.61
C GLN A 374 25.25 37.05 -4.89
N ALA A 375 24.76 37.50 -6.05
CA ALA A 375 25.36 37.18 -7.35
C ALA A 375 26.68 37.93 -7.64
N LYS A 376 27.11 38.88 -6.79
CA LYS A 376 28.25 39.76 -7.08
C LYS A 376 29.59 39.02 -7.08
N GLU A 377 30.20 38.94 -8.25
CA GLU A 377 31.61 38.57 -8.42
C GLU A 377 32.46 39.82 -8.19
N GLY A 378 32.81 40.08 -6.93
CA GLY A 378 33.55 41.28 -6.51
C GLY A 378 32.69 42.23 -5.67
N GLY A 379 32.70 42.04 -4.35
CA GLY A 379 31.96 42.86 -3.40
C GLY A 379 32.67 44.16 -3.02
N SER A 380 32.17 44.80 -1.96
CA SER A 380 32.82 45.96 -1.32
C SER A 380 34.28 45.69 -0.96
N SER A 381 34.62 44.46 -0.60
CA SER A 381 36.00 44.01 -0.35
C SER A 381 36.91 44.15 -1.57
N MET A 382 36.46 43.74 -2.75
CA MET A 382 37.24 43.86 -3.99
C MET A 382 37.41 45.34 -4.39
N LEU A 383 36.37 46.15 -4.24
CA LEU A 383 36.45 47.59 -4.47
C LEU A 383 37.44 48.27 -3.52
N ARG A 384 37.50 47.85 -2.25
CA ARG A 384 38.50 48.34 -1.29
C ARG A 384 39.92 47.93 -1.69
N VAL A 385 40.14 46.68 -2.09
CA VAL A 385 41.45 46.21 -2.58
C VAL A 385 41.92 47.00 -3.80
N ILE A 386 41.02 47.27 -4.76
CA ILE A 386 41.34 48.09 -5.94
C ILE A 386 41.62 49.54 -5.51
N ALA A 387 40.81 50.09 -4.61
CA ALA A 387 41.01 51.45 -4.11
C ALA A 387 42.37 51.63 -3.43
N ASP A 388 42.77 50.67 -2.58
CA ASP A 388 44.06 50.70 -1.89
C ASP A 388 45.24 50.58 -2.87
N ALA A 389 45.09 49.80 -3.95
CA ALA A 389 46.11 49.69 -5.00
C ALA A 389 46.27 50.97 -5.84
N VAL A 390 45.18 51.71 -6.06
CA VAL A 390 45.16 52.94 -6.87
C VAL A 390 45.50 54.18 -6.03
N GLU A 391 45.40 54.11 -4.71
CA GLU A 391 45.60 55.23 -3.77
C GLU A 391 46.97 55.92 -3.91
N ALA A 392 48.02 55.16 -4.23
CA ALA A 392 49.36 55.69 -4.43
C ALA A 392 49.53 56.54 -5.70
N PHE A 393 48.69 56.33 -6.71
CA PHE A 393 48.78 56.99 -8.01
C PHE A 393 47.69 58.05 -8.19
N GLU A 394 46.46 57.78 -7.74
CA GLU A 394 45.31 58.66 -7.88
C GLU A 394 44.42 58.67 -6.62
N PRO A 395 44.77 59.50 -5.61
CA PRO A 395 44.07 59.53 -4.32
C PRO A 395 42.57 59.88 -4.41
N SER A 396 42.18 60.74 -5.36
CA SER A 396 40.78 61.14 -5.56
C SER A 396 39.91 59.99 -6.06
N HIS A 397 40.42 59.16 -6.97
CA HIS A 397 39.71 57.99 -7.48
C HIS A 397 39.65 56.88 -6.44
N ALA A 398 40.72 56.67 -5.68
CA ALA A 398 40.71 55.74 -4.54
C ALA A 398 39.64 56.11 -3.49
N GLY A 399 39.51 57.41 -3.14
CA GLY A 399 38.46 57.88 -2.25
C GLY A 399 37.03 57.62 -2.78
N THR A 400 36.84 57.78 -4.10
CA THR A 400 35.55 57.49 -4.75
C THR A 400 35.22 55.99 -4.71
N LEU A 401 36.21 55.13 -4.93
CA LEU A 401 36.06 53.67 -4.86
C LEU A 401 35.77 53.18 -3.44
N LYS A 402 36.47 53.72 -2.42
CA LYS A 402 36.18 53.44 -1.00
C LYS A 402 34.74 53.87 -0.63
N SER A 403 34.33 55.06 -1.05
CA SER A 403 32.95 55.53 -0.82
C SER A 403 31.90 54.66 -1.53
N ALA A 404 32.19 54.18 -2.74
CA ALA A 404 31.33 53.23 -3.44
C ALA A 404 31.22 51.90 -2.69
N ALA A 405 32.34 51.37 -2.17
CA ALA A 405 32.37 50.16 -1.35
C ALA A 405 31.49 50.30 -0.09
N ASP A 406 31.60 51.42 0.63
CA ASP A 406 30.79 51.68 1.83
C ASP A 406 29.29 51.78 1.51
N ARG A 407 28.94 52.39 0.37
CA ARG A 407 27.53 52.42 -0.10
C ARG A 407 27.02 51.03 -0.45
N PHE A 408 27.87 50.15 -0.98
CA PHE A 408 27.48 48.76 -1.24
C PHE A 408 27.24 47.98 0.05
N ASP A 409 28.09 48.13 1.07
CA ASP A 409 27.88 47.52 2.40
C ASP A 409 26.54 47.95 2.99
N LEU A 410 26.21 49.24 2.85
CA LEU A 410 24.97 49.81 3.36
C LEU A 410 23.72 49.29 2.61
N ILE A 411 23.81 49.14 1.28
CA ILE A 411 22.75 48.51 0.46
C ILE A 411 22.54 47.06 0.89
N GLU A 412 23.63 46.31 1.11
CA GLU A 412 23.56 44.92 1.57
C GLU A 412 22.88 44.83 2.94
N GLN A 413 23.32 45.66 3.90
CA GLN A 413 22.73 45.72 5.24
C GLN A 413 21.23 46.04 5.18
N TRP A 414 20.83 47.06 4.42
CA TRP A 414 19.42 47.44 4.29
C TRP A 414 18.58 46.37 3.62
N THR A 415 19.13 45.70 2.60
CA THR A 415 18.43 44.61 1.92
C THR A 415 18.22 43.44 2.85
N ASN A 416 19.23 43.05 3.63
CA ASN A 416 19.12 42.00 4.63
C ASN A 416 18.11 42.36 5.74
N VAL A 417 18.05 43.62 6.17
CA VAL A 417 17.04 44.10 7.14
C VAL A 417 15.63 44.06 6.54
N LEU A 418 15.45 44.50 5.29
CA LEU A 418 14.17 44.46 4.60
C LEU A 418 13.69 43.02 4.39
N ALA A 419 14.59 42.15 3.94
CA ALA A 419 14.37 40.72 3.81
C ALA A 419 13.95 40.07 5.13
N GLY A 420 14.69 40.33 6.21
CA GLY A 420 14.37 39.83 7.55
C GLY A 420 12.99 40.31 8.04
N LYS A 421 12.66 41.59 7.84
CA LYS A 421 11.33 42.13 8.17
C LYS A 421 10.21 41.45 7.37
N ARG A 422 10.47 41.10 6.12
CA ARG A 422 9.54 40.40 5.23
C ARG A 422 9.61 38.87 5.32
N ARG A 423 10.53 38.33 6.12
CA ARG A 423 10.82 36.90 6.29
C ARG A 423 11.12 36.23 4.95
N LEU A 424 11.93 36.90 4.15
CA LEU A 424 12.48 36.39 2.90
C LEU A 424 13.85 35.79 3.20
N GLU A 425 14.06 34.57 2.73
CA GLU A 425 15.32 33.83 2.90
C GLU A 425 15.77 33.28 1.54
N VAL A 426 17.09 33.15 1.38
CA VAL A 426 17.69 32.59 0.18
C VAL A 426 17.64 31.07 0.24
N PHE A 427 17.21 30.44 -0.85
CA PHE A 427 17.11 28.99 -1.00
C PHE A 427 18.27 28.45 -1.84
N GLY A 428 19.10 27.62 -1.22
CA GLY A 428 20.32 27.06 -1.81
C GLY A 428 21.46 28.08 -1.93
N GLN A 429 22.65 27.61 -2.28
CA GLN A 429 23.84 28.44 -2.49
C GLN A 429 24.35 28.35 -3.93
N LYS A 430 24.87 29.45 -4.48
CA LYS A 430 25.51 29.44 -5.81
C LYS A 430 26.67 28.44 -5.81
N GLY A 431 26.69 27.53 -6.78
CA GLY A 431 27.69 26.47 -6.92
C GLY A 431 27.39 25.18 -6.14
N GLU A 432 26.36 25.17 -5.29
CA GLU A 432 25.92 23.98 -4.57
C GLU A 432 25.38 22.92 -5.55
N ILE A 433 25.78 21.66 -5.34
CA ILE A 433 25.30 20.54 -6.14
C ILE A 433 24.14 19.88 -5.39
N VAL A 434 22.97 19.87 -6.02
CA VAL A 434 21.72 19.35 -5.46
C VAL A 434 21.03 18.42 -6.48
N GLU A 435 20.05 17.64 -6.03
CA GLU A 435 19.20 16.87 -6.92
C GLU A 435 18.16 17.77 -7.60
N TYR A 436 17.96 17.59 -8.91
CA TYR A 436 16.99 18.38 -9.66
C TYR A 436 15.56 18.05 -9.26
N ASP A 437 14.86 19.06 -8.72
CA ASP A 437 13.41 19.05 -8.50
C ASP A 437 12.75 20.21 -9.28
N PRO A 438 11.91 19.94 -10.30
CA PRO A 438 11.27 20.98 -11.11
C PRO A 438 10.30 21.89 -10.32
N ALA A 439 9.91 21.50 -9.10
CA ALA A 439 9.03 22.30 -8.27
C ALA A 439 9.76 23.49 -7.62
N VAL A 440 11.05 23.34 -7.30
CA VAL A 440 11.89 24.39 -6.70
C VAL A 440 13.01 24.89 -7.61
N HIS A 441 13.32 24.15 -8.69
CA HIS A 441 14.37 24.47 -9.65
C HIS A 441 13.82 24.80 -11.04
N GLU A 442 14.48 25.73 -11.71
CA GLU A 442 14.27 26.08 -13.11
C GLU A 442 15.56 25.79 -13.90
N ALA A 443 15.46 24.97 -14.94
CA ALA A 443 16.60 24.60 -15.78
C ALA A 443 16.41 25.18 -17.18
N THR A 444 17.47 25.73 -17.76
CA THR A 444 17.50 26.27 -19.13
C THR A 444 17.48 25.18 -20.21
N VAL A 445 17.84 23.96 -19.84
CA VAL A 445 17.82 22.76 -20.71
C VAL A 445 16.93 21.71 -20.03
N PRO A 446 16.17 20.89 -20.79
CA PRO A 446 15.40 19.79 -20.20
C PRO A 446 16.30 18.86 -19.36
N MET A 447 15.96 18.71 -18.08
CA MET A 447 16.67 17.85 -17.13
C MET A 447 15.77 16.70 -16.68
N THR A 448 16.37 15.54 -16.46
CA THR A 448 15.71 14.43 -15.79
C THR A 448 15.61 14.71 -14.28
N ARG A 449 14.48 14.35 -13.67
CA ARG A 449 14.28 14.43 -12.22
C ARG A 449 15.38 13.65 -11.49
N LEU A 450 15.84 14.16 -10.35
CA LEU A 450 16.94 13.57 -9.55
C LEU A 450 18.33 13.59 -10.23
N ALA A 451 18.49 14.26 -11.38
CA ALA A 451 19.82 14.54 -11.91
C ALA A 451 20.57 15.47 -10.96
N LEU A 452 21.87 15.24 -10.76
CA LEU A 452 22.72 16.18 -10.04
C LEU A 452 22.88 17.46 -10.88
N VAL A 453 22.49 18.57 -10.28
CA VAL A 453 22.53 19.90 -10.89
C VAL A 453 23.26 20.87 -9.97
N ARG A 454 23.90 21.86 -10.56
CA ARG A 454 24.58 22.94 -9.85
C ARG A 454 23.68 24.16 -9.83
N ILE A 455 23.48 24.78 -8.67
CA ILE A 455 22.72 26.02 -8.55
C ILE A 455 23.54 27.16 -9.15
N SER A 456 23.07 27.73 -10.25
CA SER A 456 23.68 28.90 -10.90
C SER A 456 23.16 30.21 -10.28
N VAL A 457 21.87 30.25 -9.94
CA VAL A 457 21.22 31.37 -9.22
C VAL A 457 20.37 30.79 -8.11
N PRO A 458 20.58 31.20 -6.83
CA PRO A 458 19.73 30.77 -5.72
C PRO A 458 18.25 31.13 -5.91
N GLY A 459 17.38 30.43 -5.19
CA GLY A 459 15.96 30.76 -5.11
C GLY A 459 15.66 31.69 -3.93
N ILE A 460 14.40 32.13 -3.79
CA ILE A 460 13.91 32.87 -2.62
C ILE A 460 12.67 32.19 -2.06
N ILE A 461 12.65 31.96 -0.75
CA ILE A 461 11.50 31.50 0.01
C ILE A 461 10.94 32.62 0.88
N ARG A 462 9.63 32.61 1.09
CA ARG A 462 8.95 33.48 2.07
C ARG A 462 8.37 32.61 3.18
N SER A 463 8.64 32.99 4.44
CA SER A 463 8.24 32.26 5.65
C SER A 463 7.23 33.05 6.51
N PRO A 464 5.97 33.20 6.08
CA PRO A 464 4.96 34.00 6.77
C PRO A 464 4.61 33.47 8.18
N SER A 465 4.12 34.35 9.06
CA SER A 465 3.78 33.95 10.44
C SER A 465 2.58 33.02 10.49
N GLY A 466 2.73 31.86 11.14
CA GLY A 466 1.63 30.89 11.32
C GLY A 466 1.19 30.19 10.02
N ARG A 467 1.97 30.30 8.95
CA ARG A 467 1.74 29.63 7.66
C ARG A 467 3.05 28.97 7.20
N PRO A 468 3.00 27.84 6.47
CA PRO A 468 4.21 27.23 5.95
C PRO A 468 4.87 28.12 4.90
N SER A 469 6.18 27.94 4.73
CA SER A 469 6.97 28.68 3.76
C SER A 469 6.58 28.33 2.33
N TYR A 470 6.77 29.27 1.41
CA TYR A 470 6.54 29.04 -0.01
C TYR A 470 7.61 29.68 -0.90
N MET A 471 7.85 29.12 -2.08
CA MET A 471 8.80 29.62 -3.07
C MET A 471 8.27 30.90 -3.74
N LEU A 472 9.05 31.97 -3.68
CA LEU A 472 8.82 33.21 -4.42
C LEU A 472 9.53 33.18 -5.78
N PHE A 473 10.78 32.72 -5.80
CA PHE A 473 11.58 32.51 -7.01
C PHE A 473 12.25 31.14 -6.98
N LYS A 474 12.09 30.35 -8.04
CA LYS A 474 12.81 29.07 -8.18
C LYS A 474 14.32 29.32 -8.33
N ALA A 475 15.13 28.40 -7.82
CA ALA A 475 16.56 28.46 -8.07
C ALA A 475 16.84 28.08 -9.54
N ILE A 476 17.69 28.82 -10.22
CA ILE A 476 18.13 28.48 -11.57
C ILE A 476 19.29 27.51 -11.46
N VAL A 477 19.24 26.42 -12.21
CA VAL A 477 20.22 25.34 -12.14
C VAL A 477 20.76 24.96 -13.50
N GLU A 478 22.00 24.48 -13.51
CA GLU A 478 22.71 23.95 -14.67
C GLU A 478 23.21 22.53 -14.41
N LYS A 479 23.61 21.81 -15.47
CA LYS A 479 24.14 20.45 -15.33
C LYS A 479 25.46 20.49 -14.55
N ALA A 480 25.57 19.66 -13.49
CA ALA A 480 26.70 19.68 -12.57
C ALA A 480 28.04 19.27 -13.20
#